data_AF-X1RP98-F1
#
_entry.id   AF-X1RP98-F1
#
_cell.length_a   1.000
_cell.length_b   1.000
_cell.length_c   1.000
_cell.angle_alpha   90.00
_cell.angle_beta   90.00
_cell.angle_gamma   90.00
#
_symmetry.space_group_name_H-M   'P 1'
#
loop_
_entity.id
_entity.type
_entity.pdbx_description
1 polymer ?
#
loop_
_entity_poly.entity_id
_entity_poly.type
_entity_poly.pdbx_seq_one_letter_code
_entity_poly.pdbx_strand_id
1 'polypeptide(L)'
;MEYLTIVRQLKEVLRAIVEVSVDTGVADATSTVNFLDDSSKSWPPSPGGFENLLLEITASTGEGNFAKIASNTATRITFAVAMPVAPDATSQYRIGFFGKMAGEISSRAITKTIK
;
A
#
# COMPACT_ATOMS: atom_id res chain seq x y z
N MET A 1 -21.97 4.20 28.27
CA MET A 1 -20.85 5.16 28.19
C MET A 1 -19.57 4.47 27.71
N GLU A 2 -19.17 3.33 28.30
CA GLU A 2 -17.92 2.62 27.96
C GLU A 2 -17.90 1.94 26.57
N TYR A 3 -19.01 1.32 26.13
CA TYR A 3 -19.10 0.68 24.81
C TYR A 3 -18.83 1.64 23.64
N LEU A 4 -19.37 2.86 23.72
CA LEU A 4 -19.20 3.86 22.66
C LEU A 4 -17.75 4.36 22.60
N THR A 5 -17.06 4.41 23.74
CA THR A 5 -15.64 4.75 23.84
C THR A 5 -14.77 3.65 23.23
N ILE A 6 -15.05 2.38 23.54
CA ILE A 6 -14.32 1.22 22.99
C ILE A 6 -14.50 1.15 21.46
N VAL A 7 -15.71 1.33 20.95
CA VAL A 7 -15.97 1.33 19.49
C VAL A 7 -15.23 2.47 18.79
N ARG A 8 -15.12 3.65 19.41
CA ARG A 8 -14.34 4.77 18.87
C ARG A 8 -12.85 4.44 18.85
N GLN A 9 -12.28 3.96 19.95
CA GLN A 9 -10.87 3.59 20.02
C GLN A 9 -10.51 2.48 19.02
N LEU A 10 -11.37 1.47 18.86
CA LEU A 10 -11.17 0.41 17.88
C LEU A 10 -11.17 0.93 16.44
N LYS A 11 -12.03 1.92 16.12
CA LYS A 11 -12.05 2.57 14.81
C LYS A 11 -10.75 3.32 14.53
N GLU A 12 -10.25 4.08 15.49
CA GLU A 12 -8.99 4.83 15.34
C GLU A 12 -7.81 3.88 15.13
N VAL A 13 -7.74 2.79 15.89
CA VAL A 13 -6.72 1.76 15.72
C VAL A 13 -6.83 1.08 14.35
N LEU A 14 -8.05 0.73 13.90
CA LEU A 14 -8.27 0.13 12.58
C LEU A 14 -7.87 1.07 11.43
N ARG A 15 -8.18 2.37 11.54
CA ARG A 15 -7.75 3.37 10.55
C ARG A 15 -6.23 3.48 10.48
N ALA A 16 -5.59 3.61 11.64
CA ALA A 16 -4.14 3.72 11.72
C ALA A 16 -3.43 2.50 11.11
N ILE A 17 -3.96 1.29 11.34
CA ILE A 17 -3.39 0.05 10.77
C ILE A 17 -3.62 -0.04 9.26
N VAL A 18 -4.73 0.49 8.74
CA VAL A 18 -5.06 0.42 7.30
C VAL A 18 -4.32 1.48 6.49
N GLU A 19 -3.98 2.61 7.10
CA GLU A 19 -3.29 3.71 6.41
C GLU A 19 -1.77 3.71 6.60
N VAL A 20 -1.23 2.80 7.43
CA VAL A 20 0.22 2.74 7.65
C VAL A 20 0.94 2.20 6.41
N SER A 21 1.87 3.00 5.90
CA SER A 21 2.82 2.52 4.90
C SER A 21 3.86 1.64 5.59
N VAL A 22 4.06 0.44 5.06
CA VAL A 22 5.07 -0.53 5.50
C VAL A 22 6.46 -0.07 5.10
N ASP A 23 6.59 0.52 3.92
CA ASP A 23 7.81 1.17 3.43
C ASP A 23 7.45 2.23 2.39
N THR A 24 8.38 3.16 2.14
CA THR A 24 8.29 4.23 1.14
C THR A 24 9.65 4.42 0.48
N GLY A 25 9.70 4.88 -0.76
CA GLY A 25 10.97 5.15 -1.43
C GLY A 25 10.84 5.91 -2.72
N VAL A 26 11.93 5.92 -3.49
CA VAL A 26 12.00 6.51 -4.84
C VAL A 26 12.42 5.39 -5.78
N ALA A 27 11.65 5.19 -6.85
CA ALA A 27 11.96 4.14 -7.81
C ALA A 27 13.26 4.45 -8.57
N ASP A 28 13.93 3.43 -9.09
CA ASP A 28 15.04 3.57 -10.02
C ASP A 28 14.52 3.71 -11.45
N ALA A 29 15.33 4.33 -12.33
CA ALA A 29 15.04 4.45 -13.76
C ALA A 29 14.94 3.11 -14.51
N THR A 30 15.37 2.00 -13.89
CA THR A 30 15.27 0.65 -14.47
C THR A 30 13.88 0.04 -14.31
N SER A 31 12.99 0.69 -13.56
CA SER A 31 11.60 0.26 -13.37
C SER A 31 10.81 0.19 -14.69
N THR A 32 9.80 -0.68 -14.73
CA THR A 32 8.93 -0.87 -15.88
C THR A 32 7.47 -0.99 -15.45
N VAL A 33 6.56 -1.15 -16.40
CA VAL A 33 5.15 -1.43 -16.08
C VAL A 33 4.95 -2.74 -15.31
N ASN A 34 5.89 -3.69 -15.34
CA ASN A 34 5.75 -4.99 -14.68
C ASN A 34 6.47 -5.08 -13.33
N PHE A 35 7.39 -4.17 -13.05
CA PHE A 35 8.17 -4.18 -11.82
C PHE A 35 8.72 -2.81 -11.47
N LEU A 36 8.97 -2.59 -10.18
CA LEU A 36 9.71 -1.43 -9.67
C LEU A 36 11.03 -1.90 -9.07
N ASP A 37 12.10 -1.20 -9.44
CA ASP A 37 13.43 -1.35 -8.84
C ASP A 37 13.68 -0.22 -7.84
N ASP A 38 14.34 -0.54 -6.74
CA ASP A 38 14.94 0.42 -5.82
C ASP A 38 16.19 -0.23 -5.20
N SER A 39 17.35 0.08 -5.80
CA SER A 39 18.66 -0.44 -5.39
C SER A 39 19.14 0.08 -4.03
N SER A 40 18.48 1.09 -3.46
CA SER A 40 18.78 1.58 -2.12
C SER A 40 18.20 0.70 -1.00
N LYS A 41 17.36 -0.28 -1.36
CA LYS A 41 16.59 -1.09 -0.41
C LYS A 41 17.27 -2.40 -0.04
N SER A 42 16.77 -2.97 1.06
CA SER A 42 17.12 -4.31 1.54
C SER A 42 15.87 -4.98 2.10
N TRP A 43 14.91 -5.23 1.22
CA TRP A 43 13.63 -5.83 1.60
C TRP A 43 13.75 -7.32 1.96
N PRO A 44 12.87 -7.82 2.83
CA PRO A 44 12.71 -9.26 3.00
C PRO A 44 12.20 -9.86 1.67
N PRO A 45 12.92 -10.82 1.06
CA PRO A 45 12.50 -11.42 -0.20
C PRO A 45 11.33 -12.39 -0.02
N SER A 46 10.60 -12.62 -1.10
CA SER A 46 9.58 -13.66 -1.19
C SER A 46 10.16 -15.08 -1.05
N PRO A 47 9.49 -16.04 -0.38
CA PRO A 47 8.18 -15.93 0.30
C PRO A 47 8.25 -15.23 1.67
N GLY A 48 7.23 -14.42 2.00
CA GLY A 48 7.09 -13.76 3.30
C GLY A 48 7.58 -12.30 3.34
N GLY A 49 7.76 -11.72 2.15
CA GLY A 49 8.03 -10.30 1.96
C GLY A 49 6.72 -9.51 1.85
N PHE A 50 6.57 -8.79 0.75
CA PHE A 50 5.44 -7.87 0.52
C PHE A 50 4.33 -8.46 -0.35
N GLU A 51 4.26 -9.77 -0.53
CA GLU A 51 3.24 -10.40 -1.36
C GLU A 51 1.84 -10.03 -0.89
N ASN A 52 0.95 -9.80 -1.85
CA ASN A 52 -0.43 -9.38 -1.62
C ASN A 52 -0.62 -7.99 -0.99
N LEU A 53 0.45 -7.26 -0.68
CA LEU A 53 0.38 -5.82 -0.43
C LEU A 53 0.17 -5.06 -1.75
N LEU A 54 -0.09 -3.77 -1.61
CA LEU A 54 -0.19 -2.84 -2.72
C LEU A 54 1.00 -1.88 -2.69
N LEU A 55 1.46 -1.50 -3.88
CA LEU A 55 2.36 -0.39 -4.09
C LEU A 55 1.60 0.70 -4.84
N GLU A 56 1.70 1.93 -4.37
CA GLU A 56 1.12 3.13 -5.00
C GLU A 56 2.23 4.14 -5.27
N ILE A 57 2.18 4.77 -6.45
CA ILE A 57 3.03 5.91 -6.78
C ILE A 57 2.36 7.19 -6.28
N THR A 58 3.04 7.91 -5.40
CA THR A 58 2.49 9.06 -4.67
C THR A 58 2.91 10.41 -5.22
N ALA A 59 3.87 10.46 -6.15
CA ALA A 59 4.30 11.69 -6.81
C ALA A 59 5.01 11.41 -8.14
N SER A 60 5.00 12.40 -9.03
CA SER A 60 5.73 12.44 -10.31
C SER A 60 5.19 11.45 -11.36
N THR A 61 6.06 10.80 -12.14
CA THR A 61 5.65 9.89 -13.22
C THR A 61 4.83 8.73 -12.66
N GLY A 62 3.59 8.60 -13.14
CA GLY A 62 2.68 7.54 -12.74
C GLY A 62 1.94 7.78 -11.41
N GLU A 63 1.95 9.00 -10.87
CA GLU A 63 1.19 9.37 -9.67
C GLU A 63 -0.27 8.90 -9.72
N GLY A 64 -0.73 8.30 -8.63
CA GLY A 64 -2.08 7.72 -8.49
C GLY A 64 -2.22 6.30 -9.07
N ASN A 65 -1.22 5.79 -9.80
CA ASN A 65 -1.18 4.39 -10.19
C ASN A 65 -0.82 3.51 -8.99
N PHE A 66 -1.44 2.35 -8.92
CA PHE A 66 -1.14 1.33 -7.92
C PHE A 66 -1.18 -0.06 -8.53
N ALA A 67 -0.45 -0.99 -7.92
CA ALA A 67 -0.44 -2.40 -8.32
C ALA A 67 -0.35 -3.31 -7.11
N LYS A 68 -0.94 -4.52 -7.24
CA LYS A 68 -0.75 -5.61 -6.27
C LYS A 68 0.63 -6.23 -6.47
N ILE A 69 1.33 -6.46 -5.38
CA ILE A 69 2.64 -7.12 -5.38
C ILE A 69 2.44 -8.63 -5.52
N ALA A 70 3.04 -9.21 -6.56
CA ALA A 70 3.10 -10.66 -6.77
C ALA A 70 4.24 -11.30 -5.98
N SER A 71 5.42 -10.67 -6.04
CA SER A 71 6.64 -11.10 -5.34
C SER A 71 7.63 -9.95 -5.25
N ASN A 72 8.65 -10.09 -4.40
CA ASN A 72 9.76 -9.17 -4.36
C ASN A 72 11.09 -9.87 -4.05
N THR A 73 12.19 -9.29 -4.55
CA THR A 73 13.54 -9.54 -4.04
C THR A 73 13.90 -8.46 -3.01
N ALA A 74 15.17 -8.38 -2.61
CA ALA A 74 15.66 -7.32 -1.74
C ALA A 74 15.51 -5.89 -2.33
N THR A 75 15.46 -5.76 -3.66
CA THR A 75 15.49 -4.47 -4.36
C THR A 75 14.53 -4.36 -5.53
N ARG A 76 13.73 -5.40 -5.83
CA ARG A 76 12.75 -5.40 -6.91
C ARG A 76 11.39 -5.87 -6.44
N ILE A 77 10.35 -5.14 -6.77
CA ILE A 77 8.94 -5.54 -6.60
C ILE A 77 8.38 -5.92 -7.97
N THR A 78 7.84 -7.13 -8.08
CA THR A 78 7.13 -7.61 -9.27
C THR A 78 5.63 -7.45 -9.08
N PHE A 79 4.97 -6.82 -10.05
CA PHE A 79 3.54 -6.58 -9.99
C PHE A 79 2.75 -7.80 -10.51
N ALA A 80 1.61 -8.09 -9.89
CA ALA A 80 0.70 -9.13 -10.33
C ALA A 80 -0.03 -8.75 -11.62
N VAL A 81 -0.27 -7.46 -11.82
CA VAL A 81 -0.83 -6.85 -13.02
C VAL A 81 0.02 -5.63 -13.33
N ALA A 82 0.35 -5.44 -14.61
CA ALA A 82 1.15 -4.31 -15.05
C ALA A 82 0.51 -2.96 -14.68
N MET A 83 1.31 -2.01 -14.23
CA MET A 83 0.89 -0.62 -14.06
C MET A 83 0.59 0.03 -15.41
N PRO A 84 -0.36 0.99 -15.48
CA PRO A 84 -0.63 1.74 -16.71
C PRO A 84 0.57 2.56 -17.21
N VAL A 85 1.37 3.09 -16.27
CA VAL A 85 2.57 3.89 -16.55
C VAL A 85 3.71 3.34 -15.70
N ALA A 86 4.88 3.16 -16.30
CA ALA A 86 6.09 2.75 -15.58
C ALA A 86 6.58 3.89 -14.67
N PRO A 87 6.90 3.62 -13.39
CA PRO A 87 7.60 4.60 -12.56
C PRO A 87 9.04 4.80 -13.05
N ASP A 88 9.65 5.93 -12.70
CA ASP A 88 11.03 6.30 -13.04
C ASP A 88 11.80 6.82 -11.83
N ALA A 89 13.04 7.30 -12.05
CA ALA A 89 13.94 7.84 -11.02
C ALA A 89 13.39 9.03 -10.19
N THR A 90 12.23 9.57 -10.55
CA THR A 90 11.56 10.68 -9.86
C THR A 90 10.26 10.26 -9.17
N SER A 91 9.79 9.03 -9.41
CA SER A 91 8.56 8.50 -8.85
C SER A 91 8.73 8.13 -7.38
N GLN A 92 7.98 8.79 -6.50
CA GLN A 92 7.88 8.40 -5.09
C GLN A 92 6.81 7.32 -4.93
N TYR A 93 7.03 6.36 -4.04
CA TYR A 93 6.08 5.29 -3.81
C TYR A 93 5.88 4.97 -2.32
N ARG A 94 4.75 4.32 -2.02
CA ARG A 94 4.46 3.70 -0.73
C ARG A 94 3.96 2.26 -0.89
N ILE A 95 4.28 1.41 0.06
CA ILE A 95 3.86 0.00 0.13
C ILE A 95 2.95 -0.16 1.35
N GLY A 96 1.82 -0.84 1.20
CA GLY A 96 0.95 -1.09 2.34
C GLY A 96 -0.36 -1.80 1.99
N PHE A 97 -1.24 -1.86 2.99
CA PHE A 97 -2.60 -2.40 2.83
C PHE A 97 -3.57 -1.29 2.45
N PHE A 98 -3.61 -0.91 1.17
CA PHE A 98 -4.66 -0.02 0.67
C PHE A 98 -5.89 -0.88 0.34
N GLY A 99 -6.51 -1.44 1.37
CA GLY A 99 -7.81 -2.08 1.25
C GLY A 99 -8.79 -1.02 0.76
N LYS A 100 -8.95 -0.92 -0.57
CA LYS A 100 -9.95 -0.12 -1.28
C LYS A 100 -11.01 0.42 -0.31
N MET A 101 -10.85 1.70 0.06
CA MET A 101 -11.66 2.48 1.01
C MET A 101 -11.33 2.38 2.53
N ALA A 102 -10.40 3.23 3.00
CA ALA A 102 -10.55 3.82 4.35
C ALA A 102 -11.97 4.40 4.58
N GLY A 103 -12.67 4.75 3.49
CA GLY A 103 -14.11 5.07 3.45
C GLY A 103 -15.08 3.91 3.78
N GLU A 104 -14.78 2.64 3.47
CA GLU A 104 -15.70 1.52 3.75
C GLU A 104 -15.63 1.08 5.21
N ILE A 105 -14.46 1.18 5.83
CA ILE A 105 -14.31 0.96 7.27
C ILE A 105 -15.09 2.03 8.04
N SER A 106 -15.14 3.25 7.51
CA SER A 106 -16.00 4.33 8.01
C SER A 106 -17.49 3.97 7.88
N SER A 107 -17.93 3.41 6.76
CA SER A 107 -19.35 3.17 6.48
C SER A 107 -19.91 1.91 7.16
N ARG A 108 -19.15 0.81 7.21
CA ARG A 108 -19.62 -0.47 7.77
C ARG A 108 -19.65 -0.51 9.30
N ALA A 109 -18.84 0.31 9.96
CA ALA A 109 -18.79 0.39 11.42
C ALA A 109 -19.82 1.39 12.02
N ILE A 110 -20.63 2.05 11.18
CA ILE A 110 -21.74 2.93 11.62
C ILE A 110 -23.08 2.18 11.59
N THR A 111 -23.28 1.24 10.66
CA THR A 111 -24.58 0.56 10.44
C THR A 111 -25.05 -0.33 11.61
N LYS A 112 -24.18 -0.72 12.56
CA LYS A 112 -24.58 -1.59 13.70
C LYS A 112 -24.99 -0.84 14.98
N THR A 113 -25.23 0.47 14.92
CA THR A 113 -25.70 1.26 16.10
C THR A 113 -27.19 1.58 16.06
N ILE A 114 -27.95 1.12 15.05
CA ILE A 114 -29.40 1.32 14.99
C ILE A 114 -30.07 -0.05 14.86
N LYS A 115 -30.22 -0.74 15.98
CA LYS A 115 -31.36 -1.57 16.38
C LYS A 115 -31.23 -1.92 17.86
#